data_AF-A0A534FWA9-F1
#
_entry.id   AF-A0A534FWA9-F1
#
_cell.length_a   1.000
_cell.length_b   1.000
_cell.length_c   1.000
_cell.angle_alpha   90.00
_cell.angle_beta   90.00
_cell.angle_gamma   90.00
#
_symmetry.space_group_name_H-M   'P 1'
#
loop_
_entity.id
_entity.type
_entity.pdbx_description
1 polymer ?
#
loop_
_entity_poly.entity_id
_entity_poly.type
_entity_poly.pdbx_seq_one_letter_code
_entity_poly.pdbx_strand_id
1 'polypeptide(L)' 'MRVTVIGAGVAGLACALELAERGVSVEVLERGARLGA' A
#
# COMPACT_ATOMS: atom_id res chain seq x y z
N MET A 1 -14.31 -5.67 -2.97
CA MET A 1 -13.09 -6.38 -2.52
C MET A 1 -12.21 -5.37 -1.79
N ARG A 2 -11.61 -5.76 -0.65
CA ARG A 2 -10.71 -4.90 0.13
C ARG A 2 -9.35 -5.59 0.25
N VAL A 3 -8.26 -4.84 0.04
CA VAL A 3 -6.89 -5.36 0.03
C VAL A 3 -6.07 -4.63 1.08
N THR A 4 -5.31 -5.38 1.86
CA THR A 4 -4.32 -4.81 2.78
C THR A 4 -2.92 -5.11 2.26
N VAL A 5 -2.10 -4.09 2.09
CA VAL A 5 -0.69 -4.19 1.71
C VAL A 5 0.15 -4.01 2.96
N ILE A 6 1.02 -4.98 3.27
CA ILE A 6 1.95 -4.91 4.41
C ILE A 6 3.32 -4.50 3.90
N GLY A 7 3.81 -3.34 4.38
CA GLY A 7 5.04 -2.69 4.00
C GLY A 7 4.80 -1.49 3.07
N ALA A 8 5.22 -0.30 3.50
CA ALA A 8 5.18 0.94 2.72
C ALA A 8 6.54 1.30 2.11
N GLY A 9 7.26 0.28 1.65
CA GLY A 9 8.39 0.46 0.73
C GLY A 9 7.92 0.78 -0.70
N VAL A 10 8.87 1.02 -1.61
CA VAL A 10 8.57 1.36 -3.01
C VAL A 10 7.62 0.37 -3.69
N ALA A 11 7.85 -0.94 -3.48
CA ALA A 11 7.02 -1.98 -4.07
C ALA A 11 5.59 -1.99 -3.49
N GLY A 12 5.46 -1.83 -2.18
CA GLY A 12 4.16 -1.82 -1.51
C GLY A 12 3.31 -0.62 -1.90
N LEU A 13 3.91 0.57 -1.93
CA LEU A 13 3.22 1.80 -2.35
C LEU A 13 2.84 1.78 -3.84
N ALA A 14 3.72 1.29 -4.72
CA ALA A 14 3.40 1.14 -6.14
C ALA A 14 2.23 0.16 -6.36
N CYS A 15 2.24 -0.98 -5.65
CA CYS A 15 1.15 -1.95 -5.69
C CYS A 15 -0.17 -1.34 -5.17
N ALA A 16 -0.13 -0.64 -4.04
CA ALA A 16 -1.30 0.00 -3.46
C ALA A 16 -1.89 1.07 -4.39
N LEU A 17 -1.04 1.86 -5.05
CA LEU A 17 -1.45 2.88 -6.02
C LEU A 17 -2.16 2.26 -7.22
N GLU A 18 -1.55 1.26 -7.87
CA GLU A 18 -2.13 0.57 -9.03
C GLU A 18 -3.50 -0.05 -8.71
N LEU A 19 -3.64 -0.66 -7.52
CA LEU A 19 -4.90 -1.21 -7.07
C LEU A 19 -5.95 -0.12 -6.81
N ALA A 20 -5.56 0.99 -6.19
CA ALA A 20 -6.44 2.11 -5.92
C ALA A 20 -6.94 2.78 -7.22
N GLU A 21 -6.07 2.95 -8.23
CA GLU A 21 -6.42 3.49 -9.55
C GLU A 21 -7.45 2.62 -10.28
N ARG A 22 -7.47 1.31 -10.00
CA ARG A 22 -8.47 0.35 -10.51
C ARG A 22 -9.76 0.32 -9.68
N GLY A 23 -9.90 1.19 -8.69
CA GLY A 23 -11.09 1.29 -7.84
C GLY A 23 -11.14 0.27 -6.70
N VAL A 24 -10.02 -0.37 -6.35
CA VAL A 24 -9.96 -1.29 -5.22
C VAL A 24 -9.80 -0.49 -3.92
N SER A 25 -10.55 -0.87 -2.87
CA SER A 25 -10.35 -0.31 -1.54
C SER A 25 -9.08 -0.91 -0.92
N VAL A 26 -8.05 -0.08 -0.75
CA VAL A 26 -6.72 -0.50 -0.27
C VAL A 26 -6.39 0.16 1.06
N GLU A 27 -5.78 -0.61 1.96
CA GLU A 27 -5.14 -0.13 3.19
C GLU A 27 -3.67 -0.52 3.17
N VAL A 28 -2.77 0.37 3.57
CA VAL A 28 -1.34 0.09 3.67
C VAL A 28 -0.94 0.14 5.14
N LEU A 29 -0.26 -0.91 5.61
CA LEU A 29 0.28 -0.99 6.97
C LEU A 29 1.80 -0.97 6.91
N GLU A 30 2.42 -0.03 7.63
CA GLU A 30 3.86 0.06 7.81
C GLU A 30 4.21 -0.03 9.29
N ARG A 31 5.28 -0.75 9.62
CA ARG A 31 5.78 -0.87 10.98
C ARG A 31 6.46 0.43 11.42
N GLY A 32 7.20 1.07 10.53
CA GLY A 32 7.95 2.29 10.79
C GLY A 32 7.06 3.54 10.86
N ALA A 33 7.57 4.56 11.53
CA ALA A 33 6.95 5.89 11.53
C ALA A 33 7.14 6.65 10.20
N ARG A 34 7.91 6.09 9.26
CA ARG A 34 8.21 6.68 7.95
C ARG A 34 8.01 5.65 6.85
N LEU A 35 7.50 6.13 5.71
CA LEU A 35 7.40 5.34 4.48
C LEU A 35 8.79 5.20 3.85
N GLY A 36 9.03 4.08 3.17
CA GLY A 36 10.26 3.83 2.39
C GLY A 36 11.56 3.80 3.20
N ALA A 37 11.48 3.71 4.53
CA ALA A 37 12.63 3.71 5.44
C ALA A 37 13.34 2.36 5.53
#